data_AF-A0A7W0XYS9-F1
#
_entry.id   AF-A0A7W0XYS9-F1
#
_cell.length_a   1.000
_cell.length_b   1.000
_cell.length_c   1.000
_cell.angle_alpha   90.00
_cell.angle_beta   90.00
_cell.angle_gamma   90.00
#
_symmetry.space_group_name_H-M   'P 1'
#
loop_
_entity.id
_entity.type
_entity.pdbx_description
1 polymer ?
#
loop_
_entity_poly.entity_id
_entity_poly.type
_entity_poly.pdbx_seq_one_letter_code
_entity_poly.pdbx_strand_id
1 'polypeptide(L)' 'MEQRILGRTERPVSVIGLGTWQLGGDWGDVSESDALAVLSASVEAGVTFFDTADVYGDGRSEQLIGRFLFENPDSLVT' A
#
# COMPACT_ATOMS: atom_id res chain seq x y z
N MET A 1 -11.49 -9.91 6.47
CA MET A 1 -10.14 -9.64 7.00
C MET A 1 -10.22 -9.50 8.51
N GLU A 2 -9.32 -10.12 9.28
CA GLU A 2 -9.18 -9.85 10.73
C GLU A 2 -8.49 -8.49 10.94
N GLN A 3 -8.90 -7.73 11.96
CA GLN A 3 -8.31 -6.43 12.28
C GLN A 3 -7.83 -6.35 13.74
N ARG A 4 -6.83 -5.50 13.98
CA ARG A 4 -6.30 -5.16 15.32
C ARG A 4 -6.01 -3.66 15.41
N ILE A 5 -5.99 -3.14 16.64
CA ILE A 5 -5.65 -1.74 16.89
C ILE A 5 -4.14 -1.53 16.73
N LEU A 6 -3.75 -0.55 15.91
CA LEU A 6 -2.35 -0.19 15.71
C LEU A 6 -1.82 0.65 16.87
N GLY A 7 -1.28 -0.02 17.89
CA GLY A 7 -0.61 0.61 19.02
C GLY A 7 -1.49 1.68 19.70
N ARG A 8 -0.93 2.89 19.88
CA ARG A 8 -1.63 4.02 20.53
C ARG A 8 -2.44 4.88 19.57
N THR A 9 -2.55 4.50 18.30
CA THR A 9 -3.26 5.29 17.28
C THR A 9 -4.78 5.11 17.35
N GLU A 10 -5.25 4.07 18.05
CA GLU A 10 -6.66 3.66 18.10
C GLU A 10 -7.27 3.34 16.71
N ARG A 11 -6.44 3.26 15.66
CA ARG A 11 -6.87 2.90 14.31
C ARG A 11 -6.93 1.37 14.17
N PRO A 12 -8.08 0.80 13.75
CA PRO A 12 -8.13 -0.59 13.37
C PRO A 12 -7.45 -0.79 12.01
N VAL A 13 -6.53 -1.74 11.93
CA VAL A 13 -5.84 -2.12 10.70
C VAL A 13 -5.95 -3.62 10.46
N SER A 14 -5.90 -4.05 9.20
CA SER A 14 -5.80 -5.47 8.83
C SER A 14 -4.56 -6.11 9.48
N VAL A 15 -4.70 -7.33 9.99
CA VAL A 15 -3.56 -8.07 10.61
C VAL A 15 -2.49 -8.49 9.60
N ILE A 16 -2.83 -8.46 8.30
CA ILE A 16 -1.90 -8.59 7.19
C ILE A 16 -1.82 -7.22 6.50
N GLY A 17 -0.62 -6.69 6.34
CA GLY A 17 -0.34 -5.48 5.57
C GLY A 17 0.30 -5.80 4.22
N LEU A 18 0.32 -4.81 3.33
CA LEU A 18 1.04 -4.88 2.06
C LEU A 18 2.37 -4.12 2.19
N GLY A 19 3.50 -4.82 2.05
CA GLY A 19 4.80 -4.18 1.85
C GLY A 19 4.99 -3.79 0.38
N THR A 20 5.52 -2.60 0.12
CA THR A 20 5.58 -2.03 -1.23
C THR A 20 6.98 -1.81 -1.79
N TRP A 21 8.02 -2.44 -1.21
CA TRP A 21 9.39 -2.30 -1.72
C TRP A 21 9.52 -2.69 -3.21
N GLN A 22 8.83 -3.74 -3.66
CA GLN A 22 8.84 -4.16 -5.06
C GLN A 22 8.28 -3.08 -6.01
N LEU A 23 7.40 -2.19 -5.53
CA LEU A 23 6.90 -1.07 -6.32
C LEU A 23 8.01 -0.03 -6.59
N GLY A 24 9.10 -0.06 -5.82
CA GLY A 24 10.30 0.73 -6.08
C GLY A 24 11.11 0.27 -7.29
N GLY A 25 10.97 -0.98 -7.74
CA GLY A 25 11.70 -1.53 -8.90
C GLY A 25 13.08 -2.14 -8.59
N ASP A 26 13.51 -2.17 -7.33
CA ASP A 26 14.84 -2.66 -6.92
C ASP A 26 15.08 -4.15 -7.21
N TRP A 27 13.99 -4.93 -7.38
CA TRP A 27 14.02 -6.38 -7.58
C TRP A 27 13.59 -6.79 -8.99
N GLY A 28 13.52 -5.84 -9.91
CA GLY A 28 13.07 -6.03 -11.29
C GLY A 28 12.00 -5.01 -11.68
N ASP A 29 11.75 -4.93 -12.99
CA ASP A 29 10.78 -3.98 -13.52
C ASP A 29 9.35 -4.38 -13.12
N VAL A 30 8.69 -3.47 -12.40
CA VAL A 30 7.26 -3.53 -12.12
C VAL A 30 6.62 -2.34 -12.85
N SER A 31 5.74 -2.62 -13.81
CA SER A 31 5.02 -1.57 -14.52
C SER A 31 4.10 -0.79 -13.56
N GLU A 32 3.79 0.48 -13.86
CA GLU A 32 2.84 1.23 -13.03
C GLU A 32 1.45 0.57 -13.00
N SER A 33 1.02 -0.02 -14.11
CA SER A 33 -0.26 -0.75 -14.17
C SER A 33 -0.28 -1.94 -13.24
N ASP A 34 0.82 -2.72 -13.17
CA ASP A 34 0.90 -3.86 -12.26
C ASP A 34 0.97 -3.39 -10.81
N ALA A 35 1.72 -2.30 -10.54
CA ALA A 35 1.76 -1.71 -9.20
C ALA A 35 0.37 -1.28 -8.71
N LEU A 36 -0.38 -0.54 -9.54
CA LEU A 36 -1.73 -0.11 -9.22
C LEU A 36 -2.69 -1.30 -9.09
N ALA A 37 -2.53 -2.34 -9.91
CA ALA A 37 -3.32 -3.57 -9.80
C ALA A 37 -3.06 -4.31 -8.48
N VAL A 38 -1.81 -4.37 -8.02
CA VAL A 38 -1.45 -4.94 -6.70
C VAL A 38 -2.08 -4.16 -5.56
N LEU A 39 -2.02 -2.82 -5.61
CA LEU A 39 -2.65 -1.95 -4.61
C LEU A 39 -4.18 -2.19 -4.58
N SER A 40 -4.84 -2.19 -5.74
CA SER A 40 -6.28 -2.46 -5.85
C SER A 40 -6.65 -3.83 -5.30
N ALA A 41 -5.95 -4.88 -5.74
CA ALA A 41 -6.20 -6.25 -5.30
C ALA A 41 -6.02 -6.43 -3.78
N SER A 42 -5.06 -5.73 -3.19
CA SER A 42 -4.86 -5.77 -1.73
C SER A 42 -6.03 -5.15 -0.97
N VAL A 43 -6.54 -3.99 -1.44
CA VAL A 43 -7.70 -3.32 -0.84
C VAL A 43 -8.97 -4.14 -1.04
N GLU A 44 -9.17 -4.72 -2.23
CA GLU A 44 -10.28 -5.63 -2.53
C GLU A 44 -10.27 -6.88 -1.62
N ALA A 45 -9.08 -7.37 -1.25
CA ALA A 45 -8.92 -8.45 -0.27
C ALA A 45 -9.15 -8.01 1.19
N GLY A 46 -9.35 -6.71 1.43
CA GLY A 46 -9.61 -6.11 2.74
C GLY A 46 -8.37 -5.68 3.51
N VAL A 47 -7.20 -5.55 2.85
CA VAL A 47 -6.00 -4.95 3.45
C VAL A 47 -6.22 -3.45 3.65
N THR A 48 -5.86 -2.95 4.84
CA THR A 48 -5.98 -1.54 5.20
C THR A 48 -4.69 -0.96 5.77
N PHE A 49 -3.56 -1.66 5.64
CA PHE A 49 -2.26 -1.20 6.12
C PHE A 49 -1.19 -1.39 5.05
N PHE A 50 -0.61 -0.29 4.57
CA PHE A 50 0.47 -0.30 3.59
C PHE A 50 1.78 0.13 4.25
N ASP A 51 2.86 -0.60 3.97
CA ASP A 51 4.22 -0.28 4.38
C ASP A 51 5.02 0.21 3.16
N THR A 52 5.56 1.42 3.27
CA THR A 52 6.38 2.08 2.24
C THR A 52 7.53 2.84 2.88
N ALA A 53 8.50 3.27 2.09
CA ALA A 53 9.59 4.16 2.49
C ALA A 53 10.05 5.04 1.31
N ASP A 54 10.67 6.17 1.63
CA ASP A 54 11.32 7.08 0.68
C ASP A 54 12.39 6.37 -0.16
N VAL A 55 13.15 5.46 0.43
CA VAL A 55 14.20 4.71 -0.26
C VAL A 55 13.68 3.68 -1.27
N TYR A 56 12.38 3.36 -1.29
CA TYR A 56 11.81 2.38 -2.22
C TYR A 56 11.65 3.00 -3.62
N GLY A 57 12.71 2.86 -4.43
CA GLY A 57 12.78 3.42 -5.78
C GLY A 57 12.85 4.94 -5.81
N ASP A 58 13.59 5.56 -4.88
CA ASP A 58 13.76 7.02 -4.77
C ASP A 58 12.40 7.77 -4.75
N GLY A 59 11.51 7.32 -3.87
CA GLY A 59 10.15 7.84 -3.69
C GLY A 59 9.12 7.28 -4.67
N ARG A 60 9.48 6.46 -5.65
CA ARG A 60 8.54 5.87 -6.62
C ARG A 60 7.39 5.11 -5.93
N SER A 61 7.69 4.31 -4.89
CA SER A 61 6.67 3.58 -4.13
C SER A 61 5.62 4.52 -3.53
N GLU A 62 6.07 5.58 -2.86
CA GLU A 62 5.18 6.57 -2.24
C GLU A 62 4.34 7.33 -3.27
N GLN A 63 4.92 7.67 -4.44
CA GLN A 63 4.21 8.33 -5.53
C GLN A 63 3.09 7.45 -6.09
N LEU A 64 3.33 6.15 -6.26
CA LEU A 64 2.32 5.20 -6.72
C LEU A 64 1.19 5.03 -5.72
N ILE A 65 1.51 4.93 -4.42
CA ILE A 65 0.49 4.89 -3.36
C ILE A 65 -0.31 6.20 -3.34
N GLY A 66 0.35 7.35 -3.41
CA GLY A 66 -0.31 8.66 -3.43
C GLY A 66 -1.28 8.80 -4.60
N ARG A 67 -0.88 8.36 -5.80
CA ARG A 67 -1.76 8.32 -6.97
C ARG A 67 -2.95 7.38 -6.74
N PHE A 68 -2.70 6.16 -6.25
CA PHE A 68 -3.75 5.19 -5.97
C PHE A 68 -4.79 5.73 -4.98
N LEU A 69 -4.36 6.36 -3.88
CA LEU A 69 -5.27 6.93 -2.88
C LEU A 69 -6.04 8.14 -3.43
N PHE A 70 -5.42 8.95 -4.29
CA PHE A 70 -6.10 10.06 -4.97
C PHE A 70 -7.23 9.55 -5.88
N GLU A 71 -7.00 8.45 -6.60
CA GLU A 71 -7.99 7.80 -7.45
C GLU A 71 -9.05 7.00 -6.64
N ASN A 72 -8.74 6.63 -5.40
CA ASN A 72 -9.58 5.81 -4.51
C ASN A 72 -9.76 6.45 -3.13
N PRO A 73 -10.49 7.58 -3.02
CA PRO A 73 -10.60 8.35 -1.78
C PRO A 73 -11.33 7.62 -0.64
N ASP A 74 -12.14 6.60 -0.96
CA ASP A 74 -12.84 5.79 0.02
C ASP A 74 -12.01 4.60 0.54
N SER A 75 -10.77 4.44 0.06
CA SER A 75 -9.88 3.40 0.55
C SER A 75 -9.52 3.68 2.02
N LEU A 76 -9.83 2.72 2.91
CA LEU A 76 -9.59 2.83 4.36
C LEU A 76 -8.13 2.58 4.75
N VAL A 77 -7.20 2.81 3.82
CA VAL A 77 -5.78 2.51 3.99
C VAL A 77 -5.18 3.48 5.01
N THR A 78 -4.42 2.90 5.93
CA THR A 78 -3.61 3.56 6.94
C THR A 78 -2.16 3.50 6.55
#